data_AF-A0A8T4Q5U6-F1
#
_entry.id   AF-A0A8T4Q5U6-F1
#
_cell.length_a   1.000
_cell.length_b   1.000
_cell.length_c   1.000
_cell.angle_alpha   90.00
_cell.angle_beta   90.00
_cell.angle_gamma   90.00
#
_symmetry.space_group_name_H-M   'P 1'
#
loop_
_entity.id
_entity.type
_entity.pdbx_description
1 polymer ?
#
loop_
_entity_poly.entity_id
_entity_poly.type
_entity_poly.pdbx_seq_one_letter_code
_entity_poly.pdbx_strand_id
1 'polypeptide(L)'
;MATFDEIYNAFQSMTKAMDVLTVLEGQRSTARLAIHENRVGKIQDFCSSNGLHSILSSQKIQMAFLGPYSSKGKRTKGEGHYFAYISRHPSHCEAAKALEEKGDHVGLGAALGYPSCCIKFFANNFAEESKKLNDFVLPAWHNSAGNAFPIHNNIFGRYFDAGLLPHCPHSFDCSHSAKIGRDRIALLHKHDPGVANQFLGILDSAAIYADGNVILLLGAKENAGILHYKDVLPTENNSLARQLSKSKKIKFTPRLAFVVGSQKYSYPLALFSRP
;
A
#
# COMPACT_ATOMS: atom_id res chain seq x y z
N MET A 1 -12.51 -20.39 11.19
CA MET A 1 -11.51 -19.35 10.87
C MET A 1 -12.27 -18.06 10.61
N ALA A 2 -11.78 -16.91 11.08
CA ALA A 2 -12.46 -15.63 10.89
C ALA A 2 -12.76 -15.33 9.41
N THR A 3 -13.94 -14.77 9.14
CA THR A 3 -14.30 -14.24 7.83
C THR A 3 -13.57 -12.92 7.55
N PHE A 4 -13.53 -12.48 6.29
CA PHE A 4 -12.94 -11.18 5.95
C PHE A 4 -13.68 -10.03 6.65
N ASP A 5 -15.01 -10.08 6.73
CA ASP A 5 -15.84 -9.10 7.41
C ASP A 5 -15.55 -9.02 8.92
N GLU A 6 -15.34 -10.14 9.60
CA GLU A 6 -14.97 -10.16 11.02
C GLU A 6 -13.61 -9.48 11.24
N ILE A 7 -12.63 -9.76 10.37
CA ILE A 7 -11.33 -9.08 10.39
C ILE A 7 -11.53 -7.58 10.12
N TYR A 8 -12.26 -7.20 9.07
CA TYR A 8 -12.52 -5.80 8.75
C TYR A 8 -13.21 -5.07 9.91
N ASN A 9 -14.19 -5.67 10.56
CA ASN A 9 -14.87 -5.08 11.71
C ASN A 9 -13.92 -4.83 12.89
N ALA A 10 -12.93 -5.70 13.12
CA ALA A 10 -11.90 -5.51 14.12
C ALA A 10 -10.90 -4.39 13.76
N PHE A 11 -10.44 -4.34 12.51
CA PHE A 11 -9.33 -3.48 12.08
C PHE A 11 -9.72 -2.16 11.38
N GLN A 12 -10.98 -2.05 10.90
CA GLN A 12 -11.59 -0.90 10.21
C GLN A 12 -10.78 -0.41 9.00
N SER A 13 -10.13 -1.33 8.31
CA SER A 13 -9.39 -1.08 7.07
C SER A 13 -9.26 -2.40 6.33
N MET A 14 -9.65 -2.41 5.05
CA MET A 14 -9.51 -3.57 4.19
C MET A 14 -8.03 -3.92 3.95
N THR A 15 -7.15 -2.92 3.88
CA THR A 15 -5.70 -3.15 3.76
C THR A 15 -5.15 -3.84 5.02
N LYS A 16 -5.54 -3.40 6.22
CA LYS A 16 -5.17 -4.07 7.47
C LYS A 16 -5.77 -5.47 7.55
N ALA A 17 -7.03 -5.63 7.13
CA ALA A 17 -7.70 -6.92 7.13
C ALA A 17 -7.03 -7.92 6.18
N MET A 18 -6.60 -7.49 5.00
CA MET A 18 -5.81 -8.29 4.06
C MET A 18 -4.51 -8.77 4.71
N ASP A 19 -3.79 -7.90 5.42
CA ASP A 19 -2.56 -8.28 6.10
C ASP A 19 -2.78 -9.33 7.20
N VAL A 20 -3.83 -9.20 8.00
CA VAL A 20 -4.20 -10.17 9.04
C VAL A 20 -4.65 -11.50 8.42
N LEU A 21 -5.45 -11.45 7.34
CA LEU A 21 -5.88 -12.64 6.61
C LEU A 21 -4.67 -13.44 6.12
N THR A 22 -3.63 -12.78 5.60
CA THR A 22 -2.41 -13.48 5.18
C THR A 22 -1.65 -14.17 6.31
N VAL A 23 -1.75 -13.66 7.55
CA VAL A 23 -1.16 -14.30 8.73
C VAL A 23 -2.00 -15.50 9.17
N LEU A 24 -3.33 -15.36 9.21
CA LEU A 24 -4.26 -16.44 9.55
C LEU A 24 -4.08 -17.65 8.62
N GLU A 25 -3.99 -17.40 7.31
CA GLU A 25 -3.82 -18.41 6.28
C GLU A 25 -2.35 -18.89 6.13
N GLY A 26 -1.43 -18.34 6.93
CA GLY A 26 -0.04 -18.76 6.96
C GLY A 26 0.79 -18.36 5.74
N GLN A 27 0.27 -17.48 4.88
CA GLN A 27 1.04 -16.89 3.78
C GLN A 27 2.12 -15.93 4.28
N ARG A 28 1.94 -15.34 5.48
CA ARG A 28 2.95 -14.50 6.16
C ARG A 28 3.15 -14.97 7.60
N SER A 29 4.39 -14.86 8.07
CA SER A 29 4.78 -15.09 9.46
C SER A 29 4.20 -14.04 10.39
N THR A 30 4.37 -12.76 10.04
CA THR A 30 4.03 -11.62 10.89
C THR A 30 3.48 -10.45 10.06
N ALA A 31 2.41 -9.83 10.54
CA ALA A 31 1.94 -8.52 10.09
C ALA A 31 2.39 -7.42 11.07
N ARG A 32 2.65 -6.22 10.55
CA ARG A 32 3.00 -5.03 11.34
C ARG A 32 2.05 -3.89 10.98
N LEU A 33 1.16 -3.54 11.90
CA LEU A 33 0.05 -2.61 11.64
C LEU A 33 0.08 -1.43 12.60
N ALA A 34 -0.17 -0.22 12.09
CA ALA A 34 -0.41 0.95 12.94
C ALA A 34 -1.85 0.91 13.50
N ILE A 35 -1.97 0.81 14.82
CA ILE A 35 -3.23 0.67 15.54
C ILE A 35 -3.39 1.85 16.48
N HIS A 36 -4.51 2.57 16.35
CA HIS A 36 -4.85 3.66 17.26
C HIS A 36 -5.07 3.12 18.67
N GLU A 37 -4.62 3.84 19.70
CA GLU A 37 -4.61 3.31 21.08
C GLU A 37 -6.00 2.90 21.60
N ASN A 38 -7.07 3.61 21.20
CA ASN A 38 -8.44 3.25 21.57
C ASN A 38 -8.96 1.94 20.93
N ARG A 39 -8.23 1.34 19.98
CA ARG A 39 -8.57 0.06 19.32
C ARG A 39 -7.75 -1.11 19.83
N VAL A 40 -6.74 -0.87 20.67
CA VAL A 40 -5.79 -1.90 21.12
C VAL A 40 -6.52 -3.10 21.73
N GLY A 41 -7.41 -2.87 22.70
CA GLY A 41 -8.16 -3.95 23.37
C GLY A 41 -8.96 -4.80 22.37
N LYS A 42 -9.77 -4.17 21.52
CA LYS A 42 -10.56 -4.88 20.50
C LYS A 42 -9.69 -5.74 19.57
N ILE A 43 -8.50 -5.26 19.20
CA ILE A 43 -7.59 -6.00 18.32
C ILE A 43 -6.91 -7.15 19.06
N GLN A 44 -6.52 -6.96 20.31
CA GLN A 44 -5.97 -8.02 21.16
C GLN A 44 -7.01 -9.12 21.39
N ASP A 45 -8.28 -8.76 21.66
CA ASP A 45 -9.39 -9.70 21.82
C ASP A 45 -9.65 -10.49 20.54
N PHE A 46 -9.66 -9.80 19.38
CA PHE A 46 -9.77 -10.46 18.08
C PHE A 46 -8.63 -11.45 17.87
N CYS A 47 -7.38 -11.05 18.13
CA CYS A 47 -6.22 -11.91 17.95
C CYS A 47 -6.31 -13.15 18.83
N SER A 48 -6.54 -12.97 20.13
CA SER A 48 -6.68 -14.05 21.11
C SER A 48 -7.77 -15.06 20.70
N SER A 49 -8.95 -14.56 20.31
CA SER A 49 -10.08 -15.39 19.90
C SER A 49 -9.84 -16.18 18.62
N ASN A 50 -8.84 -15.80 17.82
CA ASN A 50 -8.53 -16.41 16.52
C ASN A 50 -7.16 -17.10 16.48
N GLY A 51 -6.57 -17.42 17.64
CA GLY A 51 -5.28 -18.11 17.72
C GLY A 51 -4.11 -17.29 17.18
N LEU A 52 -4.20 -15.97 17.28
CA LEU A 52 -3.13 -15.03 16.96
C LEU A 52 -2.59 -14.38 18.23
N HIS A 53 -1.32 -14.01 18.16
CA HIS A 53 -0.65 -13.21 19.17
C HIS A 53 -0.42 -11.82 18.64
N SER A 54 -0.60 -10.82 19.50
CA SER A 54 -0.35 -9.41 19.18
C SER A 54 0.52 -8.75 20.24
N ILE A 55 1.68 -8.23 19.84
CA ILE A 55 2.59 -7.46 20.71
C ILE A 55 2.64 -6.02 20.20
N LEU A 56 2.65 -5.05 21.10
CA LEU A 56 2.73 -3.64 20.75
C LEU A 56 4.17 -3.11 20.83
N SER A 57 4.48 -2.13 19.99
CA SER A 57 5.67 -1.29 20.14
C SER A 57 5.71 -0.63 21.51
N SER A 58 6.92 -0.38 22.01
CA SER A 58 7.14 0.33 23.29
C SER A 58 6.71 1.81 23.26
N GLN A 59 6.53 2.38 22.06
CA GLN A 59 6.25 3.80 21.87
C GLN A 59 5.06 4.02 20.94
N LYS A 60 4.34 5.13 21.20
CA LYS A 60 3.29 5.64 20.32
C LYS A 60 3.85 6.57 19.26
N ILE A 61 3.21 6.54 18.10
CA ILE A 61 3.52 7.35 16.94
C ILE A 61 2.27 8.14 16.54
N GLN A 62 2.42 9.46 16.45
CA GLN A 62 1.45 10.32 15.78
C GLN A 62 1.69 10.24 14.28
N MET A 63 0.72 9.68 13.56
CA MET A 63 0.81 9.40 12.13
C MET A 63 0.34 10.62 11.33
N ALA A 64 1.05 10.97 10.27
CA ALA A 64 0.64 11.98 9.29
C ALA A 64 -0.06 11.27 8.12
N PHE A 65 -1.39 11.24 8.14
CA PHE A 65 -2.19 10.54 7.14
C PHE A 65 -2.45 11.39 5.89
N LEU A 66 -2.43 10.73 4.73
CA LEU A 66 -2.95 11.16 3.44
C LEU A 66 -4.03 10.15 3.03
N GLY A 67 -5.30 10.49 3.29
CA GLY A 67 -6.40 9.53 3.23
C GLY A 67 -6.25 8.42 4.30
N PRO A 68 -6.48 7.13 3.97
CA PRO A 68 -6.33 6.00 4.90
C PRO A 68 -4.87 5.58 5.11
N TYR A 69 -3.91 6.14 4.37
CA TYR A 69 -2.51 5.74 4.39
C TYR A 69 -1.61 6.81 5.02
N SER A 70 -0.55 6.38 5.69
CA SER A 70 0.48 7.27 6.22
C SER A 70 1.85 6.65 6.01
N SER A 71 2.76 7.42 5.41
CA SER A 71 4.17 7.05 5.24
C SER A 71 5.07 7.58 6.34
N LYS A 72 4.56 8.46 7.21
CA LYS A 72 5.37 9.23 8.17
C LYS A 72 4.67 9.35 9.51
N GLY A 73 5.46 9.24 10.59
CA GLY A 73 4.97 9.53 11.93
C GLY A 73 6.07 10.06 12.83
N LYS A 74 5.66 10.67 13.95
CA LYS A 74 6.56 11.17 15.00
C LYS A 74 6.22 10.52 16.33
N ARG A 75 7.25 10.22 17.13
CA ARG A 75 7.05 9.73 18.49
C ARG A 75 6.23 10.74 19.28
N THR A 76 5.28 10.26 20.07
CA THR A 76 4.41 11.09 20.89
C THR A 76 4.19 10.47 22.27
N LYS A 77 3.99 11.33 23.27
CA LYS A 77 3.49 10.94 24.59
C LYS A 77 1.96 11.07 24.70
N GLY A 78 1.35 11.88 23.83
CA GLY A 78 -0.09 12.11 23.76
C GLY A 78 -0.80 11.04 22.93
N GLU A 79 -1.94 11.40 22.35
CA GLU A 79 -2.72 10.49 21.52
C GLU A 79 -1.91 9.99 20.31
N GLY A 80 -2.02 8.69 20.01
CA GLY A 80 -1.31 8.12 18.87
C GLY A 80 -1.58 6.65 18.57
N HIS A 81 -0.71 6.09 17.75
CA HIS A 81 -0.78 4.70 17.29
C HIS A 81 0.38 3.88 17.85
N TYR A 82 0.08 2.65 18.23
CA TYR A 82 1.10 1.62 18.41
C TYR A 82 1.34 0.88 17.09
N PHE A 83 2.54 0.36 16.88
CA PHE A 83 2.71 -0.72 15.92
C PHE A 83 2.37 -2.04 16.61
N ALA A 84 1.34 -2.72 16.12
CA ALA A 84 0.98 -4.07 16.53
C ALA A 84 1.68 -5.08 15.60
N TYR A 85 2.39 -6.02 16.21
CA TYR A 85 3.01 -7.16 15.56
C TYR A 85 2.12 -8.37 15.78
N ILE A 86 1.58 -8.93 14.70
CA ILE A 86 0.54 -9.97 14.73
C ILE A 86 1.06 -11.23 14.03
N SER A 87 1.02 -12.37 14.72
CA SER A 87 1.53 -13.66 14.23
C SER A 87 0.75 -14.83 14.85
N ARG A 88 0.80 -16.01 14.23
CA ARG A 88 0.38 -17.28 14.85
C ARG A 88 1.36 -17.79 15.91
N HIS A 89 2.57 -17.23 15.97
CA HIS A 89 3.63 -17.60 16.92
C HIS A 89 4.14 -16.36 17.67
N PRO A 90 4.14 -16.36 19.02
CA PRO A 90 4.60 -15.22 19.83
C PRO A 90 6.03 -14.80 19.49
N SER A 91 6.92 -15.78 19.29
CA SER A 91 8.33 -15.57 18.98
C SER A 91 8.55 -14.73 17.73
N HIS A 92 7.68 -14.82 16.72
CA HIS A 92 7.79 -13.99 15.52
C HIS A 92 7.37 -12.53 15.77
N CYS A 93 6.41 -12.29 16.68
CA CYS A 93 6.04 -10.93 17.09
C CYS A 93 7.20 -10.27 17.86
N GLU A 94 7.80 -11.01 18.80
CA GLU A 94 8.93 -10.56 19.60
C GLU A 94 10.14 -10.26 18.71
N ALA A 95 10.47 -11.16 17.79
CA ALA A 95 11.56 -10.96 16.84
C ALA A 95 11.35 -9.71 15.99
N ALA A 96 10.16 -9.54 15.39
CA ALA A 96 9.86 -8.36 14.56
C ALA A 96 9.93 -7.05 15.38
N LYS A 97 9.39 -7.04 16.60
CA LYS A 97 9.49 -5.89 17.51
C LYS A 97 10.94 -5.56 17.84
N ALA A 98 11.74 -6.56 18.22
CA ALA A 98 13.14 -6.36 18.60
C ALA A 98 13.98 -5.84 17.43
N LEU A 99 13.71 -6.30 16.20
CA LEU A 99 14.37 -5.80 14.98
C LEU A 99 14.04 -4.34 14.72
N GLU A 100 12.77 -3.93 14.86
CA GLU A 100 12.39 -2.52 14.74
C GLU A 100 13.03 -1.65 15.82
N GLU A 101 13.01 -2.08 17.09
CA GLU A 101 13.57 -1.31 18.20
C GLU A 101 15.08 -1.10 18.08
N LYS A 102 15.79 -2.03 17.42
CA LYS A 102 17.22 -1.91 17.07
C LYS A 102 17.48 -1.07 15.82
N GLY A 103 16.44 -0.68 15.08
CA GLY A 103 16.59 -0.01 13.78
C GLY A 103 17.11 -0.93 12.66
N ASP A 104 17.01 -2.25 12.82
CA ASP A 104 17.43 -3.21 11.80
C ASP A 104 16.34 -3.37 10.73
N HIS A 105 16.33 -2.43 9.77
CA HIS A 105 15.36 -2.42 8.68
C HIS A 105 15.46 -3.64 7.76
N VAL A 106 16.66 -4.20 7.59
CA VAL A 106 16.89 -5.36 6.71
C VAL A 106 16.31 -6.61 7.36
N GLY A 107 16.67 -6.86 8.62
CA GLY A 107 16.14 -7.97 9.40
C GLY A 107 14.63 -7.86 9.58
N LEU A 108 14.10 -6.66 9.87
CA LEU A 108 12.66 -6.44 9.99
C LEU A 108 11.94 -6.77 8.67
N GLY A 109 12.44 -6.28 7.53
CA GLY A 109 11.85 -6.59 6.23
C GLY A 109 11.80 -8.09 5.94
N ALA A 110 12.86 -8.82 6.29
CA ALA A 110 12.92 -10.28 6.14
C ALA A 110 11.92 -10.98 7.07
N ALA A 111 11.83 -10.57 8.34
CA ALA A 111 10.89 -11.12 9.31
C ALA A 111 9.42 -10.91 8.91
N LEU A 112 9.12 -9.83 8.19
CA LEU A 112 7.79 -9.51 7.65
C LEU A 112 7.48 -10.21 6.31
N GLY A 113 8.45 -10.96 5.75
CA GLY A 113 8.31 -11.72 4.52
C GLY A 113 8.48 -10.90 3.23
N TYR A 114 9.18 -9.78 3.28
CA TYR A 114 9.38 -8.94 2.09
C TYR A 114 10.45 -9.54 1.15
N PRO A 115 10.33 -9.35 -0.18
CA PRO A 115 11.36 -9.81 -1.10
C PRO A 115 12.71 -9.14 -0.83
N SER A 116 13.80 -9.90 -0.89
CA SER A 116 15.17 -9.40 -0.65
C SER A 116 15.55 -8.21 -1.53
N CYS A 117 15.11 -8.21 -2.80
CA CYS A 117 15.32 -7.07 -3.71
C CYS A 117 14.64 -5.78 -3.21
N CYS A 118 13.44 -5.89 -2.63
CA CYS A 118 12.68 -4.76 -2.09
C CYS A 118 13.25 -4.28 -0.76
N ILE A 119 13.75 -5.21 0.08
CA ILE A 119 14.46 -4.88 1.32
C ILE A 119 15.74 -4.10 1.02
N LYS A 120 16.56 -4.60 0.08
CA LYS A 120 17.79 -3.91 -0.35
C LYS A 120 17.49 -2.52 -0.90
N PHE A 121 16.45 -2.40 -1.72
CA PHE A 121 16.00 -1.12 -2.25
C PHE A 121 15.59 -0.15 -1.14
N PHE A 122 14.79 -0.59 -0.16
CA PHE A 122 14.42 0.23 0.98
C PHE A 122 15.66 0.70 1.74
N ALA A 123 16.56 -0.21 2.10
CA ALA A 123 17.79 0.11 2.84
C ALA A 123 18.67 1.15 2.10
N ASN A 124 18.80 1.01 0.78
CA ASN A 124 19.58 1.93 -0.04
C ASN A 124 18.98 3.33 -0.16
N ASN A 125 17.65 3.47 -0.03
CA ASN A 125 16.95 4.76 -0.21
C ASN A 125 16.52 5.39 1.12
N PHE A 126 16.51 4.63 2.23
CA PHE A 126 15.93 5.06 3.50
C PHE A 126 16.58 6.34 4.06
N ALA A 127 17.90 6.46 3.97
CA ALA A 127 18.62 7.64 4.49
C ALA A 127 18.12 8.96 3.87
N GLU A 128 17.76 8.95 2.58
CA GLU A 128 17.28 10.13 1.88
C GLU A 128 15.77 10.31 2.00
N GLU A 129 14.99 9.24 1.86
CA GLU A 129 13.53 9.33 1.90
C GLU A 129 12.99 9.61 3.30
N SER A 130 13.65 9.11 4.36
CA SER A 130 13.26 9.38 5.76
C SER A 130 13.35 10.88 6.12
N LYS A 131 14.21 11.64 5.45
CA LYS A 131 14.32 13.11 5.61
C LYS A 131 13.16 13.86 4.94
N LYS A 132 12.45 13.23 4.01
CA LYS A 132 11.34 13.80 3.23
C LYS A 132 9.99 13.35 3.79
N LEU A 133 9.16 12.71 2.97
CA LEU A 133 7.86 12.13 3.31
C LEU A 133 7.95 10.67 3.72
N ASN A 134 9.15 10.07 3.71
CA ASN A 134 9.37 8.64 3.88
C ASN A 134 8.50 7.81 2.90
N ASP A 135 8.31 8.34 1.69
CA ASP A 135 7.54 7.71 0.63
C ASP A 135 8.46 7.30 -0.53
N PHE A 136 8.38 6.04 -0.91
CA PHE A 136 9.28 5.40 -1.86
C PHE A 136 8.68 5.31 -3.26
N VAL A 137 7.51 5.93 -3.51
CA VAL A 137 6.87 5.97 -4.84
C VAL A 137 7.81 6.51 -5.91
N LEU A 138 8.45 7.67 -5.69
CA LEU A 138 9.34 8.29 -6.68
C LEU A 138 10.60 7.45 -6.93
N PRO A 139 11.34 6.98 -5.89
CA PRO A 139 12.41 6.02 -6.09
C PRO A 139 11.97 4.77 -6.88
N ALA A 140 10.81 4.19 -6.58
CA ALA A 140 10.32 3.00 -7.27
C ALA A 140 9.98 3.30 -8.74
N TRP A 141 9.35 4.44 -9.00
CA TRP A 141 9.06 4.94 -10.34
C TRP A 141 10.33 5.11 -11.18
N HIS A 142 11.36 5.77 -10.65
CA HIS A 142 12.63 5.97 -11.37
C HIS A 142 13.34 4.65 -11.68
N ASN A 143 13.20 3.67 -10.78
CA ASN A 143 13.75 2.34 -10.95
C ASN A 143 12.88 1.41 -11.83
N SER A 144 11.72 1.88 -12.31
CA SER A 144 10.82 1.13 -13.18
C SER A 144 11.14 1.33 -14.66
N ALA A 145 11.05 0.26 -15.43
CA ALA A 145 11.18 0.31 -16.89
C ALA A 145 9.80 0.49 -17.56
N GLY A 146 9.71 1.42 -18.51
CA GLY A 146 8.45 1.71 -19.21
C GLY A 146 7.42 2.42 -18.33
N ASN A 147 6.15 2.34 -18.72
CA ASN A 147 5.03 2.97 -18.01
C ASN A 147 3.83 2.03 -17.80
N ALA A 148 3.95 0.76 -18.19
CA ALA A 148 2.89 -0.24 -18.09
C ALA A 148 3.34 -1.36 -17.15
N PHE A 149 2.54 -1.66 -16.14
CA PHE A 149 2.92 -2.50 -15.02
C PHE A 149 1.80 -3.47 -14.62
N PRO A 150 2.12 -4.60 -13.97
CA PRO A 150 1.09 -5.51 -13.46
C PRO A 150 0.23 -4.83 -12.39
N ILE A 151 -1.10 -4.99 -12.44
CA ILE A 151 -2.02 -4.45 -11.40
C ILE A 151 -1.66 -4.85 -9.97
N HIS A 152 -1.01 -6.00 -9.80
CA HIS A 152 -0.57 -6.52 -8.52
C HIS A 152 0.54 -5.68 -7.86
N ASN A 153 1.21 -4.82 -8.64
CA ASN A 153 2.19 -3.84 -8.17
C ASN A 153 1.62 -2.43 -8.04
N ASN A 154 0.31 -2.23 -8.26
CA ASN A 154 -0.33 -0.93 -8.08
C ASN A 154 -0.39 -0.56 -6.58
N ILE A 155 0.69 0.03 -6.07
CA ILE A 155 0.76 0.46 -4.67
C ILE A 155 -0.15 1.65 -4.36
N PHE A 156 -0.68 2.32 -5.38
CA PHE A 156 -1.55 3.48 -5.20
C PHE A 156 -2.91 3.10 -4.63
N GLY A 157 -3.33 1.84 -4.75
CA GLY A 157 -4.54 1.33 -4.11
C GLY A 157 -4.56 1.53 -2.59
N ARG A 158 -3.39 1.58 -1.92
CA ARG A 158 -3.29 1.80 -0.46
C ARG A 158 -3.86 3.14 0.01
N TYR A 159 -3.86 4.16 -0.85
CA TYR A 159 -4.45 5.47 -0.54
C TYR A 159 -5.99 5.46 -0.64
N PHE A 160 -6.57 4.33 -1.06
CA PHE A 160 -8.01 4.09 -1.14
C PHE A 160 -8.38 2.78 -0.41
N ASP A 161 -7.57 2.38 0.58
CA ASP A 161 -7.73 1.18 1.40
C ASP A 161 -7.76 -0.15 0.63
N ALA A 162 -7.32 -0.17 -0.63
CA ALA A 162 -7.22 -1.35 -1.48
C ALA A 162 -5.75 -1.79 -1.70
N GLY A 163 -4.93 -1.79 -0.64
CA GLY A 163 -3.50 -2.12 -0.73
C GLY A 163 -3.24 -3.63 -0.74
N LEU A 164 -2.59 -4.14 -1.80
CA LEU A 164 -2.12 -5.54 -1.84
C LEU A 164 -0.74 -5.74 -1.25
N LEU A 165 0.17 -4.78 -1.37
CA LEU A 165 1.54 -4.96 -0.95
C LEU A 165 1.75 -4.34 0.44
N PRO A 166 2.32 -5.10 1.40
CA PRO A 166 2.68 -4.57 2.71
C PRO A 166 4.00 -3.76 2.69
N HIS A 167 4.64 -3.69 1.52
CA HIS A 167 5.90 -3.00 1.26
C HIS A 167 5.81 -2.19 -0.04
N CYS A 168 6.72 -1.22 -0.21
CA CYS A 168 6.93 -0.59 -1.51
C CYS A 168 7.83 -1.49 -2.37
N PRO A 169 7.44 -1.87 -3.60
CA PRO A 169 8.30 -2.66 -4.46
C PRO A 169 9.50 -1.83 -4.92
N HIS A 170 10.63 -2.47 -5.21
CA HIS A 170 11.81 -1.75 -5.72
C HIS A 170 11.56 -1.11 -7.09
N SER A 171 10.59 -1.60 -7.83
CA SER A 171 10.12 -1.07 -9.11
C SER A 171 8.68 -1.55 -9.36
N PHE A 172 7.91 -0.86 -10.21
CA PHE A 172 6.54 -1.26 -10.55
C PHE A 172 6.46 -2.49 -11.46
N ASP A 173 7.57 -2.91 -12.06
CA ASP A 173 7.74 -4.16 -12.81
C ASP A 173 8.31 -5.32 -11.95
N CYS A 174 8.50 -5.12 -10.64
CA CYS A 174 9.04 -6.15 -9.75
C CYS A 174 8.20 -7.45 -9.74
N SER A 175 8.77 -8.53 -10.28
CA SER A 175 8.10 -9.84 -10.40
C SER A 175 7.79 -10.49 -9.04
N HIS A 176 8.69 -10.37 -8.06
CA HIS A 176 8.47 -10.90 -6.70
C HIS A 176 7.29 -10.21 -6.00
N SER A 177 7.18 -8.89 -6.13
CA SER A 177 6.05 -8.14 -5.57
C SER A 177 4.76 -8.47 -6.32
N ALA A 178 4.81 -8.60 -7.64
CA ALA A 178 3.64 -8.98 -8.43
C ALA A 178 3.14 -10.38 -8.06
N LYS A 179 4.05 -11.31 -7.73
CA LYS A 179 3.67 -12.63 -7.19
C LYS A 179 2.92 -12.50 -5.86
N ILE A 180 3.45 -11.73 -4.90
CA ILE A 180 2.77 -11.50 -3.61
C ILE A 180 1.38 -10.90 -3.83
N GLY A 181 1.25 -9.90 -4.69
CA GLY A 181 -0.05 -9.30 -4.99
C GLY A 181 -1.03 -10.28 -5.64
N ARG A 182 -0.57 -11.14 -6.57
CA ARG A 182 -1.39 -12.22 -7.16
C ARG A 182 -1.89 -13.20 -6.10
N ASP A 183 -0.98 -13.70 -5.26
CA ASP A 183 -1.31 -14.67 -4.22
C ASP A 183 -2.32 -14.08 -3.21
N ARG A 184 -2.21 -12.78 -2.92
CA ARG A 184 -3.13 -12.05 -2.03
C ARG A 184 -4.51 -11.82 -2.65
N ILE A 185 -4.60 -11.46 -3.94
CA ILE A 185 -5.90 -11.38 -4.63
C ILE A 185 -6.56 -12.75 -4.71
N ALA A 186 -5.81 -13.81 -5.01
CA ALA A 186 -6.35 -15.16 -5.03
C ALA A 186 -6.87 -15.58 -3.65
N LEU A 187 -6.14 -15.23 -2.58
CA LEU A 187 -6.60 -15.46 -1.22
C LEU A 187 -7.86 -14.65 -0.88
N LEU A 188 -7.87 -13.37 -1.21
CA LEU A 188 -9.03 -12.51 -0.99
C LEU A 188 -10.24 -13.04 -1.75
N HIS A 189 -10.09 -13.47 -3.00
CA HIS A 189 -11.15 -14.06 -3.80
C HIS A 189 -11.68 -15.39 -3.22
N LYS A 190 -10.82 -16.18 -2.55
CA LYS A 190 -11.24 -17.39 -1.83
C LYS A 190 -12.15 -17.06 -0.63
N HIS A 191 -11.86 -15.99 0.10
CA HIS A 191 -12.59 -15.64 1.34
C HIS A 191 -13.76 -14.67 1.11
N ASP A 192 -13.60 -13.75 0.16
CA ASP A 192 -14.57 -12.71 -0.18
C ASP A 192 -14.38 -12.25 -1.64
N PRO A 193 -15.05 -12.88 -2.61
CA PRO A 193 -15.02 -12.47 -4.01
C PRO A 193 -15.50 -11.03 -4.23
N GLY A 194 -16.41 -10.53 -3.39
CA GLY A 194 -16.95 -9.17 -3.50
C GLY A 194 -15.87 -8.13 -3.24
N VAL A 195 -15.18 -8.25 -2.11
CA VAL A 195 -14.05 -7.37 -1.76
C VAL A 195 -12.88 -7.56 -2.71
N ALA A 196 -12.61 -8.79 -3.18
CA ALA A 196 -11.58 -9.01 -4.20
C ALA A 196 -11.86 -8.22 -5.49
N ASN A 197 -13.12 -8.20 -5.95
CA ASN A 197 -13.51 -7.42 -7.11
C ASN A 197 -13.45 -5.91 -6.87
N GLN A 198 -13.74 -5.44 -5.65
CA GLN A 198 -13.53 -4.04 -5.27
C GLN A 198 -12.05 -3.64 -5.36
N PHE A 199 -11.14 -4.48 -4.83
CA PHE A 199 -9.70 -4.28 -4.95
C PHE A 199 -9.28 -4.21 -6.41
N LEU A 200 -9.70 -5.18 -7.21
CA LEU A 200 -9.37 -5.21 -8.64
C LEU A 200 -9.91 -3.98 -9.39
N GLY A 201 -11.09 -3.48 -9.05
CA GLY A 201 -11.65 -2.26 -9.66
C GLY A 201 -10.81 -0.99 -9.38
N ILE A 202 -10.14 -0.93 -8.22
CA ILE A 202 -9.21 0.15 -7.86
C ILE A 202 -7.83 -0.06 -8.48
N LEU A 203 -7.31 -1.29 -8.44
CA LEU A 203 -5.95 -1.62 -8.86
C LEU A 203 -5.79 -1.67 -10.39
N ASP A 204 -6.87 -1.94 -11.11
CA ASP A 204 -6.98 -1.86 -12.58
C ASP A 204 -7.26 -0.42 -13.02
N SER A 205 -6.35 0.48 -12.64
CA SER A 205 -6.40 1.91 -12.93
C SER A 205 -5.03 2.43 -13.34
N ALA A 206 -5.02 3.49 -14.13
CA ALA A 206 -3.81 4.30 -14.24
C ALA A 206 -3.70 5.23 -13.04
N ALA A 207 -2.48 5.57 -12.62
CA ALA A 207 -2.24 6.39 -11.43
C ALA A 207 -1.29 7.54 -11.75
N ILE A 208 -1.67 8.75 -11.34
CA ILE A 208 -0.80 9.94 -11.34
C ILE A 208 -0.36 10.20 -9.91
N TYR A 209 0.94 10.42 -9.72
CA TYR A 209 1.51 10.82 -8.43
C TYR A 209 2.04 12.26 -8.52
N ALA A 210 1.33 13.21 -7.92
CA ALA A 210 1.63 14.63 -7.95
C ALA A 210 1.90 15.15 -6.54
N ASP A 211 3.17 15.22 -6.15
CA ASP A 211 3.61 15.86 -4.90
C ASP A 211 2.94 15.28 -3.63
N GLY A 212 2.78 13.95 -3.57
CA GLY A 212 2.09 13.26 -2.47
C GLY A 212 0.60 13.06 -2.69
N ASN A 213 0.02 13.69 -3.72
CA ASN A 213 -1.34 13.43 -4.15
C ASN A 213 -1.40 12.30 -5.17
N VAL A 214 -2.34 11.38 -4.96
CA VAL A 214 -2.60 10.26 -5.86
C VAL A 214 -3.91 10.50 -6.58
N ILE A 215 -3.91 10.35 -7.90
CA ILE A 215 -5.12 10.41 -8.73
C ILE A 215 -5.22 9.13 -9.53
N LEU A 216 -6.24 8.32 -9.25
CA LEU A 216 -6.54 7.14 -10.05
C LEU A 216 -7.47 7.51 -11.20
N LEU A 217 -7.15 7.01 -12.39
CA LEU A 217 -7.93 7.11 -13.61
C LEU A 217 -8.62 5.75 -13.81
N LEU A 218 -9.87 5.65 -13.38
CA LEU A 218 -10.61 4.39 -13.34
C LEU A 218 -11.04 3.96 -14.75
N GLY A 219 -10.85 2.68 -15.07
CA GLY A 219 -11.17 2.12 -16.39
C GLY A 219 -10.33 2.71 -17.51
N ALA A 220 -9.07 3.06 -17.20
CA ALA A 220 -8.15 3.65 -18.16
C ALA A 220 -7.79 2.68 -19.29
N LYS A 221 -7.81 3.16 -20.53
CA LYS A 221 -7.41 2.42 -21.74
C LYS A 221 -6.62 3.32 -22.66
N GLU A 222 -5.50 2.82 -23.16
CA GLU A 222 -4.64 3.53 -24.10
C GLU A 222 -5.05 3.18 -25.54
N ASN A 223 -5.08 4.20 -26.40
CA ASN A 223 -5.28 4.06 -27.83
C ASN A 223 -4.50 5.17 -28.55
N ALA A 224 -3.51 4.79 -29.36
CA ALA A 224 -2.75 5.69 -30.22
C ALA A 224 -2.14 6.90 -29.49
N GLY A 225 -1.55 6.68 -28.31
CA GLY A 225 -0.93 7.70 -27.47
C GLY A 225 -1.93 8.54 -26.66
N ILE A 226 -3.22 8.18 -26.65
CA ILE A 226 -4.26 8.83 -25.87
C ILE A 226 -4.80 7.84 -24.84
N LEU A 227 -4.73 8.21 -23.56
CA LEU A 227 -5.33 7.45 -22.49
C LEU A 227 -6.72 8.00 -22.20
N HIS A 228 -7.74 7.18 -22.42
CA HIS A 228 -9.14 7.44 -22.08
C HIS A 228 -9.47 6.77 -20.75
N TYR A 229 -10.31 7.39 -19.92
CA TYR A 229 -10.73 6.81 -18.64
C TYR A 229 -12.18 7.20 -18.33
N LYS A 230 -12.84 6.38 -17.52
CA LYS A 230 -14.25 6.58 -17.16
C LYS A 230 -14.39 7.58 -16.02
N ASP A 231 -13.57 7.43 -14.99
CA ASP A 231 -13.66 8.27 -13.81
C ASP A 231 -12.33 8.62 -13.16
N VAL A 232 -12.38 9.58 -12.23
CA VAL A 232 -11.22 10.10 -11.52
C VAL A 232 -11.46 9.96 -10.03
N LEU A 233 -10.54 9.28 -9.34
CA LEU A 233 -10.57 9.12 -7.89
C LEU A 233 -9.29 9.71 -7.28
N PRO A 234 -9.34 10.95 -6.77
CA PRO A 234 -8.18 11.60 -6.19
C PRO A 234 -8.15 11.48 -4.65
N THR A 235 -6.95 11.51 -4.06
CA THR A 235 -6.78 11.70 -2.61
C THR A 235 -7.16 13.11 -2.17
N GLU A 236 -6.97 14.10 -3.05
CA GLU A 236 -7.36 15.50 -2.83
C GLU A 236 -7.98 16.11 -4.10
N ASN A 237 -9.07 16.85 -3.93
CA ASN A 237 -9.76 17.51 -5.05
C ASN A 237 -9.04 18.83 -5.44
N ASN A 238 -7.89 18.71 -6.11
CA ASN A 238 -7.09 19.84 -6.59
C ASN A 238 -7.45 20.26 -8.04
N SER A 239 -6.76 21.27 -8.58
CA SER A 239 -7.02 21.79 -9.94
C SER A 239 -6.81 20.73 -11.02
N LEU A 240 -5.75 19.92 -10.91
CA LEU A 240 -5.46 18.82 -11.83
C LEU A 240 -6.58 17.77 -11.80
N ALA A 241 -7.02 17.33 -10.61
CA ALA A 241 -8.12 16.37 -10.47
C ALA A 241 -9.41 16.89 -11.14
N ARG A 242 -9.78 18.15 -10.91
CA ARG A 242 -10.95 18.76 -11.57
C ARG A 242 -10.83 18.81 -13.09
N GLN A 243 -9.63 19.08 -13.61
CA GLN A 243 -9.38 19.12 -15.05
C GLN A 243 -9.45 17.73 -15.67
N LEU A 244 -8.89 16.72 -15.01
CA LEU A 244 -8.99 15.32 -15.41
C LEU A 244 -10.44 14.84 -15.41
N SER A 245 -11.24 15.22 -14.40
CA SER A 245 -12.66 14.87 -14.33
C SER A 245 -13.48 15.47 -15.47
N LYS A 246 -13.07 16.62 -16.00
CA LYS A 246 -13.73 17.25 -17.16
C LYS A 246 -13.26 16.68 -18.50
N SER A 247 -11.96 16.39 -18.67
CA SER A 247 -11.42 15.99 -19.98
C SER A 247 -11.71 14.53 -20.34
N LYS A 248 -11.72 13.63 -19.33
CA LYS A 248 -11.85 12.16 -19.48
C LYS A 248 -10.83 11.51 -20.46
N LYS A 249 -9.78 12.25 -20.80
CA LYS A 249 -8.67 11.80 -21.63
C LYS A 249 -7.41 12.60 -21.35
N ILE A 250 -6.26 11.97 -21.55
CA ILE A 250 -4.94 12.60 -21.53
C ILE A 250 -4.12 12.16 -22.75
N LYS A 251 -3.32 13.07 -23.31
CA LYS A 251 -2.35 12.72 -24.34
C LYS A 251 -1.03 12.37 -23.67
N PHE A 252 -0.55 11.16 -23.91
CA PHE A 252 0.71 10.67 -23.37
C PHE A 252 1.88 11.35 -24.10
N THR A 253 2.91 11.74 -23.36
CA THR A 253 4.22 12.10 -23.93
C THR A 253 5.30 11.31 -23.20
N PRO A 254 6.52 11.16 -23.75
CA PRO A 254 7.50 10.24 -23.17
C PRO A 254 7.79 10.48 -21.67
N ARG A 255 7.71 9.37 -20.92
CA ARG A 255 8.10 9.03 -19.52
C ARG A 255 7.76 9.96 -18.35
N LEU A 256 7.48 11.25 -18.53
CA LEU A 256 7.23 12.13 -17.38
C LEU A 256 6.23 13.23 -17.64
N ALA A 257 5.58 13.27 -18.80
CA ALA A 257 4.65 14.32 -19.09
C ALA A 257 3.40 13.82 -19.81
N PHE A 258 2.31 14.51 -19.52
CA PHE A 258 1.05 14.31 -20.20
C PHE A 258 0.38 15.66 -20.42
N VAL A 259 -0.52 15.70 -21.39
CA VAL A 259 -1.29 16.90 -21.71
C VAL A 259 -2.75 16.66 -21.41
N VAL A 260 -3.37 17.59 -20.69
CA VAL A 260 -4.80 17.61 -20.41
C VAL A 260 -5.38 18.91 -20.98
N GLY A 261 -6.19 18.82 -22.02
CA GLY A 261 -6.60 20.02 -22.76
C GLY A 261 -5.39 20.70 -23.41
N SER A 262 -5.10 21.95 -23.05
CA SER A 262 -3.93 22.71 -23.51
C SER A 262 -2.76 22.71 -22.51
N GLN A 263 -2.94 22.17 -21.31
CA GLN A 263 -1.92 22.25 -20.26
C GLN A 263 -1.06 21.00 -20.23
N LYS A 264 0.26 21.20 -20.18
CA LYS A 264 1.26 20.14 -19.97
C LYS A 264 1.56 20.00 -18.48
N TYR A 265 1.62 18.76 -18.02
CA TYR A 265 2.02 18.39 -16.67
C TYR A 265 3.27 17.51 -16.71
N SER A 266 4.06 17.57 -15.64
CA SER A 266 5.29 16.80 -15.51
C SER A 266 5.27 15.91 -14.25
N TYR A 267 4.37 14.94 -14.21
CA TYR A 267 4.21 14.01 -13.07
C TYR A 267 4.34 12.55 -13.51
N PRO A 268 4.83 11.66 -12.63
CA PRO A 268 4.72 10.21 -12.82
C PRO A 268 3.29 9.79 -13.17
N LEU A 269 3.16 9.00 -14.24
CA LEU A 269 1.92 8.43 -14.73
C LEU A 269 2.12 6.94 -15.03
N ALA A 270 1.66 6.09 -14.14
CA ALA A 270 1.75 4.64 -14.26
C ALA A 270 0.46 4.06 -14.84
N LEU A 271 0.56 3.18 -15.83
CA LEU A 271 -0.54 2.39 -16.35
C LEU A 271 -0.47 1.00 -15.70
N PHE A 272 -1.48 0.64 -14.93
CA PHE A 272 -1.59 -0.72 -14.39
C PHE A 272 -2.66 -1.46 -15.16
N SER A 273 -2.33 -2.61 -15.71
CA SER A 273 -3.26 -3.44 -16.47
C SER A 273 -3.07 -4.92 -16.16
N ARG A 274 -4.14 -5.68 -16.36
CA ARG A 274 -4.04 -7.15 -16.37
C ARG A 274 -3.20 -7.55 -17.58
N PRO A 275 -2.28 -8.51 -17.44
CA PRO A 275 -1.60 -9.10 -18.60
C PRO A 275 -2.61 -9.77 -19.54
#